data_AF-A0A924K3F6-F1
#
_entry.id   AF-A0A924K3F6-F1
#
_cell.length_a   1.000
_cell.length_b   1.000
_cell.length_c   1.000
_cell.angle_alpha   90.00
_cell.angle_beta   90.00
_cell.angle_gamma   90.00
#
_symmetry.space_group_name_H-M   'P 1'
#
loop_
_entity.id
_entity.type
_entity.pdbx_description
1 polymer ?
#
loop_
_entity_poly.entity_id
_entity_poly.type
_entity_poly.pdbx_seq_one_letter_code
_entity_poly.pdbx_strand_id
1 'polypeptide(L)'
;ASRQALTIDNFNRIEPGTWTRDHVEREFGPPAFVEAVASWNGPILTYRWRDNQASDMFFWVYLDGQNVVRRAHPGMEFVNAPNERN
;
A
#
# COMPACT_ATOMS: atom_id res chain seq x y z
N ALA A 1 -19.23 15.23 -5.30
CA ALA A 1 -18.29 15.20 -4.16
C ALA A 1 -17.21 14.18 -4.48
N SER A 2 -16.00 14.64 -4.79
CA SER A 2 -14.87 13.73 -5.05
C SER A 2 -14.42 13.15 -3.72
N ARG A 3 -14.83 11.91 -3.42
CA ARG A 3 -14.39 11.22 -2.21
C ARG A 3 -12.88 11.01 -2.33
N GLN A 4 -12.09 11.61 -1.44
CA GLN A 4 -10.67 11.29 -1.30
C GLN A 4 -10.56 9.84 -0.84
N ALA A 5 -10.50 8.90 -1.79
CA ALA A 5 -10.37 7.46 -1.52
C ALA A 5 -8.98 7.11 -1.00
N LEU A 6 -7.95 7.86 -1.43
CA LEU A 6 -6.57 7.74 -0.98
C LEU A 6 -6.37 8.45 0.37
N THR A 7 -6.86 7.83 1.44
CA THR A 7 -6.63 8.27 2.83
C THR A 7 -6.26 7.08 3.68
N ILE A 8 -5.41 7.29 4.70
CA ILE A 8 -4.96 6.23 5.62
C ILE A 8 -6.15 5.50 6.24
N ASP A 9 -7.23 6.22 6.57
CA ASP A 9 -8.47 5.65 7.12
C ASP A 9 -9.12 4.62 6.17
N ASN A 10 -9.22 4.94 4.87
CA ASN A 10 -9.74 3.97 3.89
C ASN A 10 -8.79 2.78 3.72
N PHE A 11 -7.48 3.01 3.72
CA PHE A 11 -6.50 1.92 3.61
C PHE A 11 -6.50 0.97 4.82
N ASN A 12 -6.88 1.43 6.02
CA ASN A 12 -7.07 0.55 7.18
C ASN A 12 -8.22 -0.45 7.00
N ARG A 13 -9.09 -0.26 6.00
CA ARG A 13 -10.17 -1.21 5.68
C ARG A 13 -9.69 -2.42 4.89
N ILE A 14 -8.46 -2.41 4.39
CA ILE A 14 -7.90 -3.54 3.64
C ILE A 14 -7.80 -4.74 4.59
N GLU A 15 -8.47 -5.84 4.24
CA GLU A 15 -8.41 -7.08 5.00
C GLU A 15 -7.47 -8.08 4.33
N PRO A 16 -6.28 -8.35 4.91
CA PRO A 16 -5.36 -9.34 4.38
C PRO A 16 -6.00 -10.74 4.38
N GLY A 17 -5.79 -11.48 3.29
CA GLY A 17 -6.34 -12.82 3.07
C GLY A 17 -7.71 -12.82 2.39
N THR A 18 -8.42 -11.69 2.41
CA THR A 18 -9.75 -11.54 1.80
C THR A 18 -9.70 -10.63 0.57
N TRP A 19 -9.00 -9.51 0.68
CA TRP A 19 -8.93 -8.54 -0.41
C TRP A 19 -8.00 -9.04 -1.51
N THR A 20 -8.39 -8.81 -2.76
CA THR A 20 -7.59 -9.07 -3.94
C THR A 20 -7.11 -7.76 -4.56
N ARG A 21 -6.16 -7.88 -5.49
CA ARG A 21 -5.74 -6.77 -6.34
C ARG A 21 -6.92 -6.00 -6.94
N ASP A 22 -7.91 -6.71 -7.50
CA ASP A 22 -9.10 -6.11 -8.10
C ASP A 22 -9.91 -5.29 -7.09
N HIS A 23 -10.13 -5.82 -5.87
CA HIS A 23 -10.81 -5.07 -4.81
C HIS A 23 -10.06 -3.79 -4.44
N VAL A 24 -8.73 -3.88 -4.30
CA VAL A 24 -7.89 -2.71 -3.98
C VAL A 24 -7.96 -1.68 -5.12
N GLU A 25 -7.79 -2.10 -6.38
CA GLU A 25 -7.85 -1.20 -7.53
C GLU A 25 -9.26 -0.59 -7.72
N ARG A 26 -10.31 -1.30 -7.35
CA ARG A 26 -11.70 -0.81 -7.40
C ARG A 26 -11.99 0.22 -6.31
N GLU A 27 -11.46 0.03 -5.11
CA GLU A 27 -11.69 0.95 -3.98
C GLU A 27 -10.77 2.18 -4.04
N PHE A 28 -9.50 1.99 -4.41
CA PHE A 28 -8.46 3.03 -4.35
C PHE A 28 -8.01 3.56 -5.72
N GLY A 29 -8.36 2.86 -6.80
CA GLY A 29 -7.87 3.14 -8.14
C GLY A 29 -6.55 2.43 -8.46
N PRO A 30 -6.01 2.67 -9.67
CA PRO A 30 -4.75 2.05 -10.09
C PRO A 30 -3.60 2.51 -9.17
N PRO A 31 -2.67 1.59 -8.85
CA PRO A 31 -1.50 1.94 -8.06
C PRO A 31 -0.57 2.87 -8.84
N ALA A 32 0.24 3.65 -8.11
CA ALA A 32 1.25 4.49 -8.73
C ALA A 32 2.39 3.64 -9.32
N PHE A 33 2.79 2.58 -8.61
CA PHE A 33 3.81 1.64 -9.05
C PHE A 33 3.43 0.20 -8.68
N VAL A 34 3.91 -0.75 -9.48
CA VAL A 34 3.83 -2.18 -9.19
C VAL A 34 5.26 -2.69 -9.12
N GLU A 35 5.71 -3.02 -7.91
CA GLU A 35 7.06 -3.44 -7.61
C GLU A 35 7.10 -4.95 -7.36
N ALA A 36 8.28 -5.56 -7.53
CA ALA A 36 8.53 -6.95 -7.16
C ALA A 36 9.94 -7.04 -6.57
N VAL A 37 10.07 -7.70 -5.42
CA VAL A 37 11.35 -7.83 -4.71
C VAL A 37 11.67 -9.29 -4.47
N ALA A 38 12.95 -9.67 -4.50
CA ALA A 38 13.35 -11.07 -4.32
C ALA A 38 12.93 -11.67 -2.96
N SER A 39 12.75 -10.83 -1.93
CA SER A 39 12.31 -11.25 -0.60
C SER A 39 10.80 -11.51 -0.51
N TRP A 40 10.02 -11.26 -1.56
CA TRP A 40 8.57 -11.40 -1.56
C TRP A 40 8.07 -12.09 -2.82
N ASN A 41 7.33 -13.19 -2.67
CA ASN A 41 6.85 -13.98 -3.79
C ASN A 41 5.52 -13.47 -4.34
N GLY A 42 5.52 -12.23 -4.85
CA GLY A 42 4.37 -11.63 -5.48
C GLY A 42 4.54 -10.14 -5.79
N PRO A 43 3.55 -9.51 -6.43
CA PRO A 43 3.60 -8.09 -6.73
C PRO A 43 3.29 -7.25 -5.48
N ILE A 44 3.95 -6.09 -5.39
CA ILE A 44 3.73 -5.07 -4.37
C ILE A 44 3.12 -3.86 -5.08
N LEU A 45 1.92 -3.46 -4.66
CA LEU A 45 1.29 -2.25 -5.16
C LEU A 45 1.70 -1.09 -4.27
N THR A 46 2.25 -0.06 -4.89
CA THR A 46 2.71 1.15 -4.20
C THR A 46 1.77 2.29 -4.57
N TYR A 47 1.06 2.79 -3.56
CA TYR A 47 0.21 3.97 -3.66
C TYR A 47 0.95 5.18 -3.11
N ARG A 48 0.83 6.31 -3.80
CA ARG A 48 1.39 7.59 -3.37
C ARG A 48 0.33 8.67 -3.54
N TRP A 49 0.16 9.51 -2.53
CA TRP A 49 -0.69 10.70 -2.61
C TRP A 49 -0.12 11.82 -1.74
N ARG A 50 -0.58 13.06 -1.96
CA ARG A 50 -0.32 14.16 -1.03
C ARG A 50 -1.51 14.33 -0.11
N ASP A 51 -1.28 14.31 1.19
CA ASP A 51 -2.31 14.66 2.16
C ASP A 51 -2.61 16.18 2.13
N ASN A 52 -3.70 16.61 2.78
CA ASN A 52 -4.08 18.01 2.92
C ASN A 52 -2.97 18.88 3.55
N GLN A 53 -2.05 18.28 4.31
CA GLN A 53 -0.85 18.95 4.86
C GLN A 53 0.34 19.01 3.87
N ALA A 54 0.12 18.75 2.59
CA ALA A 54 1.14 18.70 1.53
C ALA A 54 2.27 17.68 1.78
N SER A 55 2.06 16.70 2.67
CA SER A 55 3.01 15.63 2.94
C SER A 55 2.82 14.49 1.96
N ASP A 56 3.92 13.97 1.41
CA ASP A 56 3.91 12.77 0.57
C ASP A 56 3.66 11.54 1.44
N MET A 57 2.54 10.88 1.18
CA MET A 57 2.13 9.65 1.84
C MET A 57 2.31 8.47 0.90
N PHE A 58 2.80 7.37 1.46
CA PHE A 58 2.96 6.12 0.75
C PHE A 58 2.14 5.03 1.42
N PHE A 59 1.71 4.06 0.63
CA PHE A 59 1.06 2.86 1.14
C PHE A 59 1.46 1.66 0.29
N TRP A 60 1.93 0.61 0.94
CA TRP A 60 2.40 -0.61 0.28
C TRP A 60 1.42 -1.74 0.54
N VAL A 61 0.94 -2.35 -0.55
CA VAL A 61 0.07 -3.53 -0.52
C VAL A 61 0.82 -4.71 -1.13
N TYR A 62 1.12 -5.70 -0.31
CA TYR A 62 1.81 -6.90 -0.70
C TYR A 62 0.79 -7.96 -1.12
N LEU A 63 0.85 -8.36 -2.39
CA LEU A 63 0.04 -9.42 -2.94
C LEU A 63 0.85 -10.71 -3.04
N ASP A 64 0.20 -11.85 -2.91
CA ASP A 64 0.75 -13.15 -3.27
C ASP A 64 0.68 -13.38 -4.80
N GLY A 65 1.32 -14.44 -5.31
CA GLY A 65 1.18 -14.91 -6.69
C GLY A 65 -0.27 -15.16 -7.14
N GLN A 66 -1.21 -15.37 -6.22
CA GLN A 66 -2.65 -15.43 -6.50
C GLN A 66 -3.36 -14.07 -6.54
N ASN A 67 -2.64 -12.95 -6.48
CA ASN A 67 -3.19 -11.58 -6.41
C ASN A 67 -4.06 -11.33 -5.17
N VAL A 68 -3.81 -12.04 -4.07
CA VAL A 68 -4.48 -11.85 -2.78
C VAL A 68 -3.60 -11.02 -1.87
N VAL A 69 -4.15 -10.00 -1.21
CA VAL A 69 -3.44 -9.17 -0.24
C VAL A 69 -3.01 -10.04 0.93
N ARG A 70 -1.71 -10.06 1.24
CA ARG A 70 -1.17 -10.76 2.42
C ARG A 70 -0.70 -9.79 3.49
N ARG A 71 -0.32 -8.58 3.10
CA ARG A 71 0.13 -7.53 4.00
C ARG A 71 -0.17 -6.16 3.37
N ALA A 72 -0.56 -5.21 4.20
CA ALA A 72 -0.82 -3.84 3.80
C ALA A 72 -0.39 -2.92 4.94
N HIS A 73 0.39 -1.88 4.65
CA HIS A 73 0.75 -0.90 5.67
C HIS A 73 1.05 0.48 5.07
N PRO A 74 0.77 1.56 5.82
CA PRO A 74 1.22 2.88 5.44
C PRO A 74 2.74 2.95 5.51
N GLY A 75 3.31 3.52 4.46
CA GLY A 75 4.65 4.08 4.47
C GLY A 75 4.54 5.54 4.81
N MET A 76 4.77 5.90 6.07
CA MET A 76 5.37 7.20 6.30
C MET A 76 6.83 7.03 5.91
N GLU A 77 7.38 7.96 5.13
CA GLU A 77 8.82 7.99 4.84
C GLU A 77 9.55 8.28 6.16
N PHE A 78 9.68 7.27 7.01
CA PHE A 78 10.64 7.27 8.09
C PHE A 78 11.98 7.07 7.41
N VAL A 79 12.64 8.18 7.07
CA VAL A 79 14.06 8.23 6.68
C VAL A 79 15.00 7.57 7.71
N ASN A 80 14.50 7.02 8.83
CA ASN A 80 15.32 6.30 9.80
C ASN A 80 14.59 5.07 10.35
N ALA A 81 14.75 3.91 9.71
CA ALA A 81 14.80 2.68 10.48
C ALA A 81 16.25 2.58 11.02
N PRO A 82 16.49 2.68 12.34
CA PRO A 82 17.82 2.43 12.88
C PRO A 82 18.20 1.01 12.52
N ASN A 83 19.39 0.85 11.96
CA ASN A 83 19.99 -0.43 11.68
C ASN A 83 20.37 -1.06 13.04
N GLU A 84 19.41 -1.61 13.77
CA GLU A 84 19.66 -2.45 14.94
C GLU A 84 20.24 -3.78 14.46
N ARG A 85 21.54 -3.78 14.18
CA ARG A 85 22.33 -5.01 14.14
C ARG A 85 23.41 -4.91 15.21
N ASN A 86 23.20 -5.73 16.24
CA ASN A 86 24.10 -6.07 17.35
C ASN A 86 25.56 -6.26 16.90
#